data_AF-A0A3D3P525-F1
#
_entry.id   AF-A0A3D3P525-F1
#
_cell.length_a   1.000
_cell.length_b   1.000
_cell.length_c   1.000
_cell.angle_alpha   90.00
_cell.angle_beta   90.00
_cell.angle_gamma   90.00
#
_symmetry.space_group_name_H-M   'P 1'
#
loop_
_entity.id
_entity.type
_entity.pdbx_description
1 polymer ?
#
loop_
_entity_poly.entity_id
_entity_poly.type
_entity_poly.pdbx_seq_one_letter_code
_entity_poly.pdbx_strand_id
1 'polypeptide(L)' 'MSACLYECNIMHRRVKPNQNRFDYRVFMLSFDLCELPKKTFLGINRFNLFSL' A
#
# COMPACT_ATOMS: atom_id res chain seq x y z
N MET A 1 -15.90 7.58 -2.49
CA MET A 1 -15.61 6.15 -2.74
C MET A 1 -15.08 5.57 -1.44
N SER A 2 -15.75 4.58 -0.84
CA SER A 2 -15.36 4.10 0.49
C SER A 2 -13.96 3.50 0.50
N ALA A 3 -13.19 3.75 1.56
CA ALA A 3 -11.91 3.09 1.77
C ALA A 3 -12.09 1.56 1.84
N CYS A 4 -11.22 0.83 1.17
CA CYS A 4 -11.25 -0.64 1.10
C CYS A 4 -9.87 -1.22 1.39
N LEU A 5 -9.83 -2.32 2.14
CA LEU A 5 -8.65 -3.13 2.34
C LEU A 5 -8.75 -4.39 1.47
N TYR A 6 -7.79 -4.57 0.58
CA TYR A 6 -7.68 -5.74 -0.27
C TYR A 6 -6.65 -6.70 0.33
N GLU A 7 -7.03 -7.97 0.43
CA GLU A 7 -6.15 -9.05 0.84
C GLU A 7 -5.90 -9.95 -0.37
N CYS A 8 -4.62 -10.22 -0.66
CA CYS A 8 -4.23 -11.08 -1.78
C CYS A 8 -3.15 -12.06 -1.34
N ASN A 9 -3.30 -13.32 -1.76
CA ASN A 9 -2.24 -14.32 -1.67
C ASN A 9 -1.51 -14.35 -3.02
N ILE A 10 -0.23 -13.98 -3.01
CA ILE A 10 0.60 -13.92 -4.21
C ILE A 10 1.54 -15.11 -4.20
N MET A 11 1.64 -15.78 -5.34
CA MET A 11 2.63 -16.82 -5.59
C MET A 11 3.57 -16.34 -6.69
N HIS A 12 4.83 -16.12 -6.34
CA HIS A 12 5.91 -15.88 -7.29
C HIS A 12 6.70 -17.18 -7.50
N ARG A 13 6.82 -17.60 -8.76
CA ARG A 13 7.61 -18.79 -9.11
C ARG A 13 8.60 -18.45 -10.22
N ARG A 14 9.87 -18.65 -9.91
CA ARG A 14 10.93 -18.72 -10.92
C ARG A 14 11.01 -20.16 -11.42
N VAL A 15 10.92 -20.35 -12.73
CA VAL A 15 10.91 -21.70 -13.35
C VAL A 15 12.30 -22.12 -13.85
N LYS A 16 13.18 -21.17 -14.19
CA LYS A 16 14.56 -21.42 -14.65
C LYS A 16 15.56 -20.35 -14.18
N PRO A 17 16.85 -20.68 -14.04
CA PRO A 17 17.43 -22.02 -14.17
C PRO A 17 17.13 -22.94 -12.97
N ASN A 18 17.05 -22.39 -11.75
CA ASN A 18 16.61 -23.12 -10.56
C ASN A 18 15.16 -22.75 -10.21
N GLN A 19 14.42 -23.73 -9.70
CA GLN A 19 13.02 -23.53 -9.31
C GLN A 19 12.94 -22.97 -7.90
N ASN A 20 12.55 -21.70 -7.80
CA ASN A 20 12.29 -21.05 -6.52
C ASN A 20 10.83 -20.59 -6.49
N ARG A 21 10.16 -20.87 -5.37
CA ARG A 21 8.78 -20.46 -5.12
C ARG A 21 8.73 -19.60 -3.87
N PHE A 22 7.99 -18.50 -3.95
CA PHE A 22 7.76 -17.58 -2.85
C PHE A 22 6.26 -17.27 -2.79
N ASP A 23 5.62 -17.75 -1.74
CA ASP A 23 4.21 -17.48 -1.44
C ASP A 23 4.15 -16.49 -0.29
N TYR A 24 3.40 -15.42 -0.48
CA TYR A 24 3.26 -14.37 0.52
C TYR A 24 1.90 -13.70 0.42
N ARG A 25 1.53 -13.01 1.50
CA ARG A 25 0.29 -12.26 1.58
C ARG A 25 0.58 -10.78 1.44
N VAL A 26 -0.22 -10.09 0.63
CA VAL A 26 -0.17 -8.64 0.46
C VAL A 26 -1.49 -8.05 0.89
N PHE A 27 -1.38 -6.92 1.59
CA PHE A 27 -2.51 -6.07 1.95
C PHE A 27 -2.37 -4.74 1.22
N MET A 28 -3.40 -4.32 0.50
CA MET A 28 -3.43 -3.05 -0.21
C MET A 28 -4.59 -2.21 0.32
N LEU A 29 -4.31 -0.96 0.67
CA LEU A 29 -5.33 -0.01 1.09
C LEU A 29 -5.67 0.92 -0.08
N SER A 30 -6.94 0.94 -0.49
CA SER A 30 -7.46 1.95 -1.39
C SER A 30 -8.27 2.95 -0.59
N PHE A 31 -7.93 4.22 -0.70
CA PHE A 31 -8.65 5.31 -0.08
C PHE A 31 -8.53 6.55 -0.96
N ASP A 32 -9.57 7.37 -0.97
CA ASP A 32 -9.56 8.63 -1.71
C ASP A 32 -8.87 9.71 -0.88
N LEU A 33 -7.83 10.32 -1.45
CA LEU A 33 -7.11 11.43 -0.82
C LEU A 33 -7.98 12.68 -0.70
N CYS A 34 -8.98 12.86 -1.57
CA CYS A 34 -9.91 13.99 -1.52
C CYS A 34 -10.85 13.93 -0.31
N GLU A 35 -11.10 12.74 0.25
CA GLU A 35 -11.96 12.53 1.42
C GLU A 35 -11.22 12.79 2.75
N LEU A 36 -9.91 13.00 2.72
CA LEU A 36 -9.11 13.17 3.92
C LEU A 36 -9.35 14.55 4.57
N PRO A 37 -9.41 14.61 5.92
CA PRO A 37 -9.57 15.86 6.63
C PRO A 37 -8.37 16.77 6.38
N LYS A 38 -8.60 17.95 5.79
CA LYS A 38 -7.55 18.94 5.47
C LYS A 38 -6.85 19.54 6.71
N LYS A 39 -7.35 19.24 7.92
CA LYS A 39 -6.84 19.73 9.20
C LYS A 39 -6.23 18.61 10.03
N THR A 40 -5.02 18.24 9.66
CA THR A 40 -4.13 17.44 10.50
C THR A 40 -2.77 18.13 10.48
N PHE A 41 -2.16 18.31 11.67
CA PHE A 41 -0.76 18.73 11.83
C PHE A 41 0.23 17.84 11.04
N LEU A 42 -0.26 16.67 10.62
CA LEU A 42 0.29 15.81 9.58
C LEU A 42 -0.27 16.25 8.23
N GLY A 43 0.56 16.92 7.43
CA GLY A 43 0.17 17.47 6.14
C GLY A 43 0.34 16.49 4.98
N ILE A 44 -0.62 16.48 4.06
CA ILE A 44 -0.52 15.78 2.77
C ILE A 44 -0.16 16.85 1.73
N ASN A 45 0.90 16.63 0.94
CA ASN A 45 1.40 17.57 -0.07
C ASN A 45 1.70 19.00 0.45
N ARG A 46 2.13 19.11 1.72
CA ARG A 46 2.55 20.38 2.35
C ARG A 46 3.63 20.11 3.39
N PHE A 47 4.37 21.15 3.77
CA PHE A 47 5.36 21.07 4.84
C PHE A 47 4.72 20.50 6.13
N ASN A 48 5.27 19.38 6.61
CA ASN A 48 4.84 18.70 7.84
C ASN A 48 6.07 18.30 8.68
N LEU A 49 5.87 18.06 9.98
CA LEU A 49 6.93 17.76 10.95
C LEU A 49 7.76 16.51 10.60
N PHE A 50 7.22 15.61 9.78
CA PHE A 50 7.84 14.34 9.37
C PHE A 50 8.30 14.35 7.89
N SER A 51 8.38 15.52 7.23
CA SER A 51 8.87 15.65 5.84
C SER A 51 10.38 15.93 5.79
N LEU A 52 11.16 15.22 6.60
CA LEU A 52 12.63 15.25 6.57
C LEU A 52 13.17 14.46 5.37
#